data_AF-A0A6N4WUU0-F1
#
_entry.id   AF-A0A6N4WUU0-F1
#
_cell.length_a   1.000
_cell.length_b   1.000
_cell.length_c   1.000
_cell.angle_alpha   90.00
_cell.angle_beta   90.00
_cell.angle_gamma   90.00
#
_symmetry.space_group_name_H-M   'P 1'
#
loop_
_entity.id
_entity.type
_entity.pdbx_description
1 polymer ?
#
loop_
_entity_poly.entity_id
_entity_poly.type
_entity_poly.pdbx_seq_one_letter_code
_entity_poly.pdbx_strand_id
1 'polypeptide(L)'
;MFEKFKNKPSSDDAPRFEPRWKEELHCYYKKHHFLLEFTMGKLGTYFPIESTWKESAPQKLKNDWAYVRDEAEKWSKKNNAGFYVDQTAWIHFYGNN
;
A
#
# COMPACT_ATOMS: atom_id res chain seq x y z
N MET A 1 -21.03 -23.57 -15.58
CA MET A 1 -20.15 -23.02 -16.62
C MET A 1 -19.53 -21.77 -16.04
N PHE A 2 -18.31 -21.87 -15.50
CA PHE A 2 -17.57 -20.73 -14.95
C PHE A 2 -16.31 -20.59 -15.80
N GLU A 3 -16.26 -19.54 -16.61
CA GLU A 3 -15.11 -19.22 -17.44
C GLU A 3 -13.92 -18.96 -16.54
N LYS A 4 -12.88 -19.79 -16.71
CA LYS A 4 -11.59 -19.63 -16.06
C LYS A 4 -11.00 -18.30 -16.52
N PHE A 5 -10.68 -17.43 -15.56
CA PHE A 5 -9.91 -16.20 -15.71
C PHE A 5 -8.66 -16.44 -16.56
N LYS A 6 -8.77 -16.20 -17.88
CA LYS A 6 -7.65 -16.10 -18.79
C LYS A 6 -7.20 -14.65 -18.80
N ASN A 7 -6.21 -14.35 -17.97
CA ASN A 7 -5.14 -13.37 -18.18
C ASN A 7 -4.47 -13.15 -16.83
N LYS A 8 -3.60 -14.08 -16.46
CA LYS A 8 -2.64 -13.83 -15.40
C LYS A 8 -1.63 -12.82 -15.99
N PRO A 9 -1.43 -11.64 -15.38
CA PRO A 9 -0.38 -10.73 -15.84
C PRO A 9 0.95 -11.48 -15.90
N SER A 10 1.78 -11.13 -16.90
CA SER A 10 3.18 -11.56 -16.98
C SER A 10 3.85 -11.34 -15.62
N SER A 11 4.85 -12.14 -15.25
CA SER A 11 5.58 -11.95 -13.98
C SER A 11 6.15 -10.53 -13.82
N ASP A 12 6.32 -9.80 -14.92
CA ASP A 12 6.78 -8.41 -14.95
C ASP A 12 5.69 -7.36 -14.68
N ASP A 13 4.41 -7.72 -14.70
CA ASP A 13 3.26 -6.81 -14.47
C ASP A 13 2.66 -6.94 -13.04
N ALA A 14 3.32 -7.68 -12.15
CA ALA A 14 2.84 -7.87 -10.79
C ALA A 14 3.04 -6.59 -9.93
N PRO A 15 2.06 -6.18 -9.10
CA PRO A 15 2.23 -5.07 -8.18
C PRO A 15 3.44 -5.28 -7.25
N ARG A 16 4.34 -4.30 -7.21
CA ARG A 16 5.50 -4.30 -6.31
C ARG A 16 5.22 -3.39 -5.12
N PHE A 17 5.33 -3.93 -3.92
CA PHE A 17 5.17 -3.20 -2.67
C PHE A 17 6.54 -3.01 -2.01
N GLU A 18 6.82 -1.78 -1.59
CA GLU A 18 8.00 -1.41 -0.81
C GLU A 18 7.58 -0.49 0.34
N PRO A 19 8.18 -0.62 1.52
CA PRO A 19 7.86 0.24 2.65
C PRO A 19 8.49 1.62 2.44
N ARG A 20 7.69 2.68 2.60
CA ARG A 20 8.18 4.07 2.59
C ARG A 20 8.09 4.64 4.00
N TRP A 21 9.23 4.83 4.65
CA TRP A 21 9.35 5.38 6.00
C TRP A 21 9.83 6.84 5.98
N LYS A 22 9.43 7.64 6.97
CA LYS A 22 10.16 8.86 7.37
C LYS A 22 10.22 8.90 8.90
N GLU A 23 11.26 8.27 9.45
CA GLU A 23 11.47 7.98 10.88
C GLU A 23 12.52 8.91 11.51
N GLU A 24 12.31 10.21 11.40
CA GLU A 24 13.26 11.22 11.88
C GLU A 24 12.65 11.97 13.05
N LEU A 25 13.27 11.86 14.24
CA LEU A 25 12.98 12.73 15.37
C LEU A 25 13.95 13.90 15.37
N HIS A 26 13.40 15.08 15.15
CA HIS A 26 14.17 16.31 15.12
C HIS A 26 14.39 16.81 16.55
N CYS A 27 15.65 17.00 16.94
CA CYS A 27 16.00 17.63 18.21
C CYS A 27 16.64 19.00 17.96
N TYR A 28 16.07 20.03 18.59
CA TYR A 28 16.62 21.38 18.59
C TYR A 28 17.08 21.71 20.02
N TYR A 29 18.39 21.94 20.19
CA TYR A 29 18.97 22.31 21.49
C TYR A 29 19.98 23.45 21.32
N LYS A 30 19.71 24.57 21.99
CA LYS A 30 20.43 25.84 21.81
C LYS A 30 20.45 26.24 20.32
N LYS A 31 21.64 26.30 19.71
CA LYS A 31 21.87 26.63 18.29
C LYS A 31 22.21 25.39 17.44
N HIS A 32 21.94 24.20 17.94
CA HIS A 32 22.23 22.95 17.26
C HIS A 32 20.94 22.22 16.90
N HIS A 33 20.95 21.60 15.72
CA HIS A 33 19.91 20.70 15.24
C HIS A 33 20.58 19.36 14.96
N PHE A 34 20.01 18.29 15.49
CA PHE A 34 20.42 16.93 15.18
C PHE A 34 19.19 16.03 15.03
N LEU A 35 19.38 14.96 14.26
CA LEU A 35 18.35 13.98 13.96
C LEU A 35 18.62 12.73 14.78
N LEU A 36 17.57 12.21 15.38
CA LEU A 36 17.57 10.90 16.02
C LEU A 36 16.72 9.95 15.19
N GLU A 37 17.18 8.70 15.10
CA GLU A 37 16.36 7.60 14.58
C GLU A 37 15.15 7.40 15.49
N PHE A 38 13.95 7.31 14.92
CA PHE A 38 12.71 7.22 15.68
C PHE A 38 11.74 6.21 15.10
N THR A 39 11.67 5.04 15.74
CA THR A 39 10.86 3.93 15.23
C THR A 39 9.38 4.06 15.57
N MET A 40 8.50 4.00 14.57
CA MET A 40 7.03 4.04 14.76
C MET A 40 6.42 2.63 14.73
N GLY A 41 6.20 2.01 15.89
CA GLY A 41 5.24 0.90 16.09
C GLY A 41 5.42 -0.38 15.24
N LYS A 42 4.46 -1.33 15.36
CA LYS A 42 4.39 -2.50 14.47
C LYS A 42 3.92 -2.05 13.10
N LEU A 43 4.63 -2.45 12.04
CA LEU A 43 4.23 -2.23 10.66
C LEU A 43 2.80 -2.71 10.39
N GLY A 44 2.01 -1.88 9.71
CA GLY A 44 0.64 -2.19 9.32
C GLY A 44 0.29 -1.61 7.96
N THR A 45 -0.30 -2.42 7.09
CA THR A 45 -0.85 -2.01 5.80
C THR A 45 -2.35 -1.81 5.95
N TYR A 46 -2.82 -0.59 5.66
CA TYR A 46 -4.25 -0.25 5.65
C TYR A 46 -4.70 -0.14 4.19
N PHE A 47 -5.54 -1.07 3.75
CA PHE A 47 -6.02 -1.15 2.38
C PHE A 47 -7.46 -0.61 2.29
N PRO A 48 -7.79 0.24 1.28
CA PRO A 48 -9.13 0.80 1.16
C PRO A 48 -10.16 -0.28 0.84
N ILE A 49 -11.40 -0.06 1.25
CA ILE A 49 -12.54 -0.84 0.76
C ILE A 49 -12.71 -0.70 -0.76
N GLU A 50 -13.44 -1.66 -1.36
CA GLU A 50 -13.60 -1.74 -2.81
C GLU A 50 -14.28 -0.50 -3.42
N SER A 51 -15.23 0.13 -2.72
CA SER A 51 -15.89 1.35 -3.21
C SER A 51 -14.90 2.52 -3.32
N THR A 52 -14.11 2.77 -2.28
CA THR A 52 -13.07 3.81 -2.26
C THR A 52 -12.02 3.58 -3.35
N TRP A 53 -11.64 2.31 -3.58
CA TRP A 53 -10.78 1.94 -4.70
C TRP A 53 -11.43 2.28 -6.05
N LYS A 54 -12.68 1.87 -6.30
CA LYS A 54 -13.37 2.12 -7.57
C LYS A 54 -13.57 3.60 -7.86
N GLU A 55 -13.68 4.43 -6.84
CA GLU A 55 -13.77 5.88 -6.96
C GLU A 55 -12.44 6.52 -7.38
N SER A 56 -11.32 6.05 -6.82
CA SER A 56 -10.00 6.67 -7.00
C SER A 56 -9.14 6.00 -8.08
N ALA A 57 -9.40 4.73 -8.40
CA ALA A 57 -8.59 3.94 -9.31
C ALA A 57 -8.79 4.37 -10.77
N PRO A 58 -7.69 4.42 -11.56
CA PRO A 58 -7.78 4.53 -13.01
C PRO A 58 -8.69 3.45 -13.59
N GLN A 59 -9.37 3.74 -14.70
CA GLN A 59 -10.38 2.85 -15.29
C GLN A 59 -9.86 1.42 -15.51
N LYS A 60 -8.58 1.27 -15.85
CA LYS A 60 -7.92 -0.02 -16.09
C LYS A 60 -7.77 -0.88 -14.84
N LEU A 61 -7.74 -0.26 -13.65
CA LEU A 61 -7.48 -0.94 -12.37
C LEU A 61 -8.74 -1.07 -11.50
N LYS A 62 -9.87 -0.48 -11.89
CA LYS A 62 -11.10 -0.48 -11.07
C LYS A 62 -11.60 -1.88 -10.71
N ASN A 63 -11.31 -2.88 -11.54
CA ASN A 63 -11.74 -4.26 -11.34
C ASN A 63 -10.70 -5.13 -10.61
N ASP A 64 -9.48 -4.62 -10.39
CA ASP A 64 -8.36 -5.40 -9.87
C ASP A 64 -8.25 -5.35 -8.34
N TRP A 65 -9.22 -4.71 -7.66
CA TRP A 65 -9.18 -4.52 -6.21
C TRP A 65 -8.90 -5.82 -5.44
N ALA A 66 -9.61 -6.90 -5.77
CA ALA A 66 -9.47 -8.18 -5.08
C ALA A 66 -8.06 -8.77 -5.28
N TYR A 67 -7.53 -8.69 -6.49
CA TYR A 67 -6.18 -9.18 -6.81
C TYR A 67 -5.10 -8.38 -6.08
N VAL A 68 -5.18 -7.04 -6.13
CA VAL A 68 -4.20 -6.16 -5.49
C VAL A 68 -4.26 -6.28 -3.96
N ARG A 69 -5.46 -6.41 -3.38
CA ARG A 69 -5.65 -6.67 -1.95
C ARG A 69 -4.96 -7.96 -1.53
N ASP A 70 -5.18 -9.04 -2.27
CA ASP A 70 -4.62 -10.36 -1.94
C ASP A 70 -3.09 -10.36 -2.02
N GLU A 71 -2.52 -9.70 -3.03
CA GLU A 71 -1.07 -9.55 -3.15
C GLU A 71 -0.48 -8.66 -2.03
N ALA A 72 -1.19 -7.59 -1.65
CA ALA A 72 -0.80 -6.74 -0.53
C ALA A 72 -0.83 -7.50 0.80
N GLU A 73 -1.88 -8.30 1.06
CA GLU A 73 -1.98 -9.11 2.28
C GLU A 73 -0.85 -10.16 2.36
N LYS A 74 -0.54 -10.84 1.25
CA LYS A 74 0.59 -11.77 1.18
C LYS A 74 1.91 -11.07 1.48
N TRP A 75 2.10 -9.87 0.94
CA TRP A 75 3.29 -9.07 1.21
C TRP A 75 3.37 -8.68 2.70
N SER A 76 2.27 -8.21 3.30
CA SER A 76 2.26 -7.83 4.72
C SER A 76 2.60 -9.02 5.62
N LYS A 77 1.99 -10.20 5.36
CA LYS A 77 2.31 -11.45 6.06
C LYS A 77 3.79 -11.83 5.93
N LYS A 78 4.36 -11.75 4.73
CA LYS A 78 5.78 -12.05 4.47
C LYS A 78 6.71 -11.11 5.24
N ASN A 79 6.30 -9.87 5.47
CA ASN A 79 7.10 -8.84 6.14
C ASN A 79 6.73 -8.65 7.62
N ASN A 80 5.98 -9.58 8.22
CA ASN A 80 5.52 -9.52 9.60
C ASN A 80 4.78 -8.19 9.94
N ALA A 81 4.07 -7.65 8.95
CA ALA A 81 3.22 -6.48 9.08
C ALA A 81 1.76 -6.90 9.24
N GLY A 82 0.98 -6.13 10.01
CA GLY A 82 -0.47 -6.26 10.05
C GLY A 82 -1.09 -5.88 8.71
N PHE A 83 -2.25 -6.45 8.39
CA PHE A 83 -3.03 -6.09 7.21
C PHE A 83 -4.48 -5.83 7.63
N TYR A 84 -5.00 -4.66 7.27
CA TYR A 84 -6.33 -4.21 7.68
C TYR A 84 -7.05 -3.61 6.47
N VAL A 85 -8.27 -4.06 6.19
CA VAL A 85 -9.15 -3.39 5.23
C VAL A 85 -9.96 -2.37 5.99
N ASP A 86 -9.89 -1.11 5.59
CA ASP A 86 -10.45 0.00 6.36
C ASP A 86 -11.15 1.03 5.45
N GLN A 87 -12.26 1.59 5.92
CA GLN A 87 -13.07 2.55 5.16
C GLN A 87 -12.42 3.95 5.06
N THR A 88 -11.54 4.28 6.00
CA THR A 88 -10.81 5.54 6.09
C THR A 88 -9.44 5.48 5.43
N ALA A 89 -8.98 4.28 5.04
CA ALA A 89 -7.76 4.11 4.28
C ALA A 89 -7.88 4.78 2.91
N TRP A 90 -6.85 5.53 2.54
CA TRP A 90 -6.78 6.27 1.30
C TRP A 90 -5.72 5.67 0.38
N ILE A 91 -5.93 5.84 -0.93
CA ILE A 91 -4.99 5.44 -1.96
C ILE A 91 -4.76 6.61 -2.91
N HIS A 92 -3.52 6.80 -3.34
CA HIS A 92 -3.14 7.83 -4.29
C HIS A 92 -2.47 7.19 -5.50
N PHE A 93 -2.99 7.44 -6.69
CA PHE A 93 -2.42 6.98 -7.95
C PHE A 93 -1.60 8.12 -8.58
N TYR A 94 -0.33 7.86 -8.93
CA TYR A 94 0.54 8.85 -9.57
C TYR A 94 0.49 8.72 -11.12
N GLY A 95 0.09 9.79 -11.82
CA GLY A 95 0.09 9.95 -13.30
C GLY A 95 -1.08 9.26 -14.04
N ASN A 96 -1.61 9.72 -15.18
CA ASN A 96 -1.54 10.96 -15.97
C ASN A 96 -2.98 11.17 -16.50
N ASN A 97 -3.50 12.40 -16.51
CA ASN A 97 -4.63 12.73 -17.40
C ASN A 97 -4.21 12.54 -18.87
#